data_AF-A0A9J5ZZG5-F1
#
_entry.id   AF-A0A9J5ZZG5-F1
#
_cell.length_a   1.000
_cell.length_b   1.000
_cell.length_c   1.000
_cell.angle_alpha   90.00
_cell.angle_beta   90.00
_cell.angle_gamma   90.00
#
_symmetry.space_group_name_H-M   'P 1'
#
loop_
_entity.id
_entity.type
_entity.pdbx_description
1 polymer ?
#
loop_
_entity_poly.entity_id
_entity_poly.type
_entity_poly.pdbx_seq_one_letter_code
_entity_poly.pdbx_strand_id
1 'polypeptide(L)'
;MKAKLKTEKKALSPVSSMASSNYTKRRSFSRPSWLLCTVADLDEKMNKVAFKIPGKGSPDSFAERADAYYQKRPQLMALLQELYNSYVSLADRYCQALAKNRNHRRYSSPIPPLSYNENGYCDEEEYSGEIIDSDAESSLSFQPSFPPSTQDKFDIEMIVADLVIRNVDYDFVLDELNQVERQNNESSRKIELQKSLLDVMESERLILLNENARLGYKVATLMEENKAVSSESLFMKRKVAELAGCILKMREDHRVCMLSRKIEDLQGQIYGLEKEQRVL
;
A
#
# COMPACT_ATOMS: atom_id res chain seq x y z
N MET A 1 -2.30 67.00 -40.60
CA MET A 1 -1.30 66.57 -41.60
C MET A 1 -1.87 65.34 -42.31
N LYS A 2 -2.26 65.45 -43.59
CA LYS A 2 -1.53 64.85 -44.75
C LYS A 2 -1.17 63.37 -44.51
N ALA A 3 -1.49 62.38 -45.33
CA ALA A 3 -2.18 62.24 -46.62
C ALA A 3 -2.51 60.72 -46.78
N LYS A 4 -3.57 60.31 -47.51
CA LYS A 4 -3.55 59.65 -48.85
C LYS A 4 -2.57 58.47 -49.00
N LEU A 5 -2.78 57.39 -49.76
CA LEU A 5 -3.80 56.78 -50.64
C LEU A 5 -3.20 55.37 -50.92
N LYS A 6 -3.97 54.27 -51.07
CA LYS A 6 -4.48 53.77 -52.38
C LYS A 6 -3.41 53.87 -53.49
N THR A 7 -3.06 52.83 -54.26
CA THR A 7 -3.86 52.03 -55.21
C THR A 7 -2.80 51.24 -56.02
N GLU A 8 -2.89 49.92 -56.24
CA GLU A 8 -3.72 49.23 -57.26
C GLU A 8 -2.95 48.89 -58.56
N LYS A 9 -3.23 47.67 -59.07
CA LYS A 9 -3.03 47.15 -60.46
C LYS A 9 -1.57 46.89 -60.90
N LYS A 10 -1.24 45.83 -61.64
CA LYS A 10 -1.94 45.26 -62.81
C LYS A 10 -1.40 43.86 -63.15
N ALA A 11 -2.26 43.05 -63.78
CA ALA A 11 -1.99 41.70 -64.29
C ALA A 11 -1.08 41.66 -65.54
N LEU A 12 -0.38 40.54 -65.75
CA LEU A 12 -0.02 39.97 -67.07
C LEU A 12 0.51 38.52 -66.91
N SER A 13 0.03 37.61 -67.75
CA SER A 13 0.32 36.17 -67.85
C SER A 13 1.53 35.87 -68.77
N PRO A 14 1.71 34.64 -69.30
CA PRO A 14 2.45 33.50 -68.77
C PRO A 14 3.78 33.24 -69.53
N VAL A 15 4.77 32.60 -68.91
CA VAL A 15 5.86 31.95 -69.66
C VAL A 15 6.17 30.59 -69.05
N SER A 16 5.95 29.58 -69.87
CA SER A 16 6.40 28.20 -69.66
C SER A 16 7.92 28.16 -69.73
N SER A 17 8.57 27.64 -68.68
CA SER A 17 9.95 27.15 -68.81
C SER A 17 10.06 25.82 -68.07
N MET A 18 10.03 24.75 -68.84
CA MET A 18 10.51 23.44 -68.41
C MET A 18 11.95 23.61 -67.93
N ALA A 19 12.17 23.37 -66.64
CA ALA A 19 13.50 23.09 -66.11
C ALA A 19 13.33 22.02 -65.04
N SER A 20 13.53 20.77 -65.46
CA SER A 20 13.75 19.62 -64.59
C SER A 20 14.76 20.00 -63.50
N SER A 21 14.31 20.07 -62.25
CA SER A 21 15.20 20.16 -61.11
C SER A 21 14.89 19.04 -60.15
N ASN A 22 15.63 17.97 -60.42
CA ASN A 22 15.99 16.85 -59.57
C ASN A 22 15.48 16.91 -58.13
N TYR A 23 14.67 15.92 -57.80
CA TYR A 23 14.30 15.48 -56.47
C TYR A 23 15.48 15.52 -55.50
N THR A 24 15.67 16.62 -54.77
CA THR A 24 16.27 16.54 -53.44
C THR A 24 15.21 16.01 -52.51
N LYS A 25 14.95 14.70 -52.61
CA LYS A 25 14.24 13.93 -51.59
C LYS A 25 15.16 13.91 -50.39
N ARG A 26 15.21 15.03 -49.64
CA ARG A 26 15.68 15.04 -48.25
C ARG A 26 14.86 13.94 -47.60
N ARG A 27 15.49 12.80 -47.33
CA ARG A 27 14.93 11.77 -46.48
C ARG A 27 14.85 12.42 -45.10
N SER A 28 13.77 13.16 -44.85
CA SER A 28 13.35 13.44 -43.50
C SER A 28 13.19 12.05 -42.88
N PHE A 29 14.06 11.72 -41.92
CA PHE A 29 13.77 10.68 -40.95
C PHE A 29 12.57 11.18 -40.12
N SER A 30 11.40 11.23 -40.76
CA SER A 30 10.15 11.54 -40.07
C SER A 30 9.93 10.36 -39.15
N ARG A 31 9.95 10.62 -37.84
CA ARG A 31 9.51 9.65 -36.86
C ARG A 31 8.14 9.14 -37.32
N PRO A 32 7.92 7.83 -37.35
CA PRO A 32 6.67 7.30 -37.86
C PRO A 32 5.53 7.78 -36.95
N SER A 33 4.39 8.15 -37.54
CA SER A 33 3.27 8.78 -36.82
C SER A 33 2.79 7.93 -35.65
N TRP A 34 2.83 6.59 -35.77
CA TRP A 34 2.47 5.67 -34.70
C TRP A 34 3.35 5.84 -33.45
N LEU A 35 4.64 6.14 -33.61
CA LEU A 35 5.57 6.34 -32.49
C LEU A 35 5.27 7.65 -31.76
N LEU A 36 4.92 8.70 -32.50
CA LEU A 36 4.55 9.99 -31.92
C LEU A 36 3.23 9.91 -31.14
N CYS A 37 2.22 9.22 -31.69
CA CYS A 37 0.95 8.99 -31.00
C CYS A 37 1.15 8.18 -29.72
N THR A 38 1.86 7.05 -29.77
CA THR A 38 2.04 6.19 -28.59
C THR A 38 2.87 6.86 -27.48
N VAL A 39 3.83 7.70 -27.86
CA VAL A 39 4.62 8.48 -26.88
C VAL A 39 3.76 9.56 -26.24
N ALA A 40 2.89 10.24 -27.00
CA ALA A 40 1.94 11.19 -26.45
C ALA A 40 0.93 10.52 -25.50
N ASP A 41 0.42 9.34 -25.85
CA ASP A 41 -0.50 8.57 -25.00
C ASP A 41 0.17 8.12 -23.68
N LEU A 42 1.45 7.73 -23.75
CA LEU A 42 2.25 7.39 -22.56
C LEU A 42 2.51 8.61 -21.68
N ASP A 43 2.78 9.77 -22.27
CA ASP A 43 2.97 11.02 -21.54
C ASP A 43 1.68 11.46 -20.83
N GLU A 44 0.53 11.30 -21.48
CA GLU A 44 -0.77 11.54 -20.84
C GLU A 44 -1.02 10.58 -19.65
N LYS A 45 -0.69 9.30 -19.81
CA LYS A 45 -0.78 8.30 -18.72
C LYS A 45 0.18 8.62 -17.58
N MET A 46 1.41 9.04 -17.89
CA MET A 46 2.40 9.46 -16.89
C MET A 46 1.93 10.69 -16.11
N ASN A 47 1.36 11.68 -16.81
CA ASN A 47 0.77 12.85 -16.16
C ASN A 47 -0.38 12.44 -15.22
N LYS A 48 -1.23 11.50 -15.62
CA LYS A 48 -2.28 10.94 -14.73
C LYS A 48 -1.71 10.25 -13.49
N VAL A 49 -0.54 9.62 -13.56
CA VAL A 49 0.16 9.07 -12.38
C VAL A 49 0.63 10.21 -11.48
N ALA A 50 1.29 11.22 -12.04
CA ALA A 50 1.85 12.35 -11.30
C ALA A 50 0.77 13.16 -10.55
N PHE A 51 -0.38 13.41 -11.17
CA PHE A 51 -1.51 14.11 -10.54
C PHE A 51 -2.25 13.29 -9.47
N LYS A 52 -2.17 11.95 -9.53
CA LYS A 52 -2.77 11.05 -8.52
C LYS A 52 -1.93 10.89 -7.27
N ILE A 53 -0.70 11.44 -7.24
CA ILE A 53 0.11 11.54 -6.03
C ILE A 53 -0.35 12.81 -5.30
N PRO A 54 -1.16 12.72 -4.23
CA PRO A 54 -1.69 13.90 -3.59
C PRO A 54 -0.58 14.71 -2.94
N GLY A 55 -0.28 15.87 -3.52
CA GLY A 55 0.37 16.97 -2.85
C GLY A 55 -0.66 17.77 -2.06
N LYS A 56 -0.56 17.71 -0.72
CA LYS A 56 -0.97 18.79 0.18
C LYS A 56 -2.47 19.12 0.26
N GLY A 57 -3.27 18.17 0.74
CA GLY A 57 -4.60 18.43 1.31
C GLY A 57 -4.82 17.42 2.44
N SER A 58 -4.42 17.77 3.66
CA SER A 58 -4.34 16.82 4.77
C SER A 58 -5.73 16.46 5.31
N PRO A 59 -6.05 15.18 5.49
CA PRO A 59 -6.93 14.77 6.57
C PRO A 59 -6.25 15.05 7.93
N ASP A 60 -7.01 15.52 8.91
CA ASP A 60 -6.50 16.08 10.17
C ASP A 60 -5.96 15.00 11.15
N SER A 61 -6.05 13.71 10.79
CA SER A 61 -5.55 12.58 11.60
C SER A 61 -4.71 11.57 10.81
N PHE A 62 -3.77 10.90 11.48
CA PHE A 62 -2.93 9.84 10.92
C PHE A 62 -3.76 8.66 10.37
N ALA A 63 -4.82 8.26 11.08
CA ALA A 63 -5.68 7.14 10.69
C ALA A 63 -6.38 7.41 9.35
N GLU A 64 -6.93 8.60 9.17
CA GLU A 64 -7.58 9.01 7.92
C GLU A 64 -6.57 9.12 6.76
N ARG A 65 -5.34 9.56 7.05
CA ARG A 65 -4.25 9.56 6.05
C ARG A 65 -3.88 8.15 5.60
N ALA A 66 -3.78 7.21 6.54
CA ALA A 66 -3.48 5.82 6.23
C ALA A 66 -4.61 5.19 5.41
N ASP A 67 -5.86 5.38 5.81
CA ASP A 67 -7.02 4.83 5.08
C ASP A 67 -7.09 5.39 3.64
N ALA A 68 -6.98 6.71 3.48
CA ALA A 68 -6.94 7.34 2.16
C ALA A 68 -5.80 6.81 1.27
N TYR A 69 -4.62 6.55 1.85
CA TYR A 69 -3.50 5.94 1.14
C TYR A 69 -3.83 4.52 0.65
N TYR A 70 -4.32 3.65 1.53
CA TYR A 70 -4.64 2.27 1.17
C TYR A 70 -5.78 2.18 0.15
N GLN A 71 -6.75 3.09 0.18
CA GLN A 71 -7.81 3.18 -0.84
C GLN A 71 -7.29 3.62 -2.23
N LYS A 72 -6.31 4.52 -2.28
CA LYS A 72 -5.75 5.02 -3.56
C LYS A 72 -4.68 4.10 -4.15
N ARG A 73 -4.01 3.30 -3.32
CA ARG A 73 -2.96 2.36 -3.70
C ARG A 73 -3.33 1.41 -4.86
N PRO A 74 -4.48 0.72 -4.89
CA PRO A 74 -4.81 -0.18 -6.00
C PRO A 74 -4.96 0.54 -7.34
N GLN A 75 -5.52 1.76 -7.33
CA GLN A 75 -5.70 2.58 -8.53
C GLN A 75 -4.36 3.08 -9.09
N LEU A 76 -3.40 3.35 -8.22
CA LEU A 76 -2.02 3.71 -8.60
C LEU A 76 -1.28 2.50 -9.18
N MET A 77 -1.39 1.34 -8.54
CA MET A 77 -0.76 0.10 -9.02
C MET A 77 -1.26 -0.30 -10.40
N ALA A 78 -2.58 -0.23 -10.64
CA ALA A 78 -3.16 -0.52 -11.96
C ALA A 78 -2.60 0.41 -13.05
N LEU A 79 -2.52 1.71 -12.77
CA LEU A 79 -2.03 2.70 -13.73
C LEU A 79 -0.53 2.52 -14.03
N LEU A 80 0.29 2.18 -13.02
CA LEU A 80 1.70 1.85 -13.21
C LEU A 80 1.89 0.58 -14.05
N GLN A 81 1.08 -0.45 -13.81
CA GLN A 81 1.12 -1.68 -14.60
C GLN A 81 0.74 -1.42 -16.07
N GLU A 82 -0.29 -0.62 -16.31
CA GLU A 82 -0.67 -0.21 -17.67
C GLU A 82 0.42 0.59 -18.38
N LEU A 83 1.10 1.48 -17.66
CA LEU A 83 2.23 2.26 -18.18
C LEU A 83 3.41 1.33 -18.55
N TYR A 84 3.77 0.41 -17.66
CA TYR A 84 4.81 -0.58 -17.89
C TYR A 84 4.51 -1.44 -19.12
N ASN A 85 3.31 -2.02 -19.20
CA ASN A 85 2.90 -2.84 -20.34
C ASN A 85 2.91 -2.05 -21.66
N SER A 86 2.46 -0.80 -21.63
CA SER A 86 2.46 0.09 -22.79
C SER A 86 3.88 0.42 -23.24
N TYR A 87 4.81 0.65 -22.30
CA TYR A 87 6.22 0.87 -22.59
C TYR A 87 6.90 -0.37 -23.19
N VAL A 88 6.66 -1.56 -22.62
CA VAL A 88 7.20 -2.82 -23.15
C VAL A 88 6.70 -3.07 -24.57
N SER A 89 5.40 -2.89 -24.81
CA SER A 89 4.82 -3.01 -26.16
C SER A 89 5.42 -2.01 -27.15
N LEU A 90 5.69 -0.77 -26.70
CA LEU A 90 6.35 0.23 -27.51
C LEU A 90 7.79 -0.18 -27.88
N ALA A 91 8.56 -0.66 -26.90
CA ALA A 91 9.93 -1.10 -27.10
C ALA A 91 10.00 -2.28 -28.08
N ASP A 92 9.14 -3.29 -27.91
CA ASP A 92 9.05 -4.44 -28.82
C ASP A 92 8.71 -4.00 -30.26
N ARG A 93 7.67 -3.18 -30.44
CA ARG A 93 7.30 -2.66 -31.76
C ARG A 93 8.41 -1.81 -32.40
N TYR A 94 9.17 -1.06 -31.59
CA TYR A 94 10.32 -0.29 -32.06
C TYR A 94 11.48 -1.19 -32.50
N CYS A 95 11.81 -2.23 -31.73
CA CYS A 95 12.78 -3.26 -32.09
C CYS A 95 12.40 -3.96 -33.40
N GLN A 96 11.13 -4.34 -33.55
CA GLN A 96 10.61 -4.93 -34.80
C GLN A 96 10.71 -3.95 -35.99
N ALA A 97 10.44 -2.66 -35.77
CA ALA A 97 10.57 -1.65 -36.81
C ALA A 97 12.03 -1.46 -37.25
N LEU A 98 12.99 -1.49 -36.32
CA LEU A 98 14.43 -1.46 -36.63
C LEU A 98 14.89 -2.72 -37.36
N ALA A 99 14.40 -3.90 -36.97
CA ALA A 99 14.70 -5.17 -37.63
C ALA A 99 14.16 -5.19 -39.08
N LYS A 100 12.92 -4.73 -39.30
CA LYS A 100 12.34 -4.59 -40.65
C LYS A 100 13.13 -3.61 -41.52
N ASN A 101 13.61 -2.51 -40.94
CA ASN A 101 14.43 -1.53 -41.66
C ASN A 101 15.85 -2.06 -41.97
N ARG A 102 16.42 -2.91 -41.11
CA ARG A 102 17.67 -3.64 -41.38
C ARG A 102 17.49 -4.73 -42.46
N ASN A 103 16.36 -5.41 -42.49
CA ASN A 103 16.05 -6.42 -43.51
C ASN A 103 15.87 -5.81 -44.91
N HIS A 104 15.41 -4.56 -45.02
CA HIS A 104 15.46 -3.82 -46.29
C HIS A 104 16.87 -3.39 -46.74
N ARG A 105 17.88 -3.41 -45.85
CA ARG A 105 19.30 -3.22 -46.19
C ARG A 105 20.06 -4.53 -46.45
N ARG A 106 19.51 -5.69 -46.10
CA ARG A 106 20.16 -7.02 -46.20
C ARG A 106 19.68 -7.86 -47.39
N TYR A 107 19.38 -7.25 -48.54
CA TYR A 107 19.40 -7.97 -49.82
C TYR A 107 20.82 -8.10 -50.42
N SER A 108 21.86 -7.88 -49.61
CA SER A 108 23.23 -8.25 -49.93
C SER A 108 23.85 -8.91 -48.71
N SER A 109 24.20 -10.20 -48.85
CA SER A 109 24.90 -11.11 -47.92
C SER A 109 24.09 -11.77 -46.76
N PRO A 110 24.07 -13.12 -46.66
CA PRO A 110 23.47 -13.86 -45.54
C PRO A 110 24.44 -14.01 -44.35
N ILE A 111 23.89 -13.95 -43.13
CA ILE A 111 24.55 -14.34 -41.87
C ILE A 111 23.70 -15.47 -41.25
N PRO A 112 24.28 -16.53 -40.66
CA PRO A 112 23.52 -17.68 -40.13
C PRO A 112 22.73 -17.36 -38.85
N PRO A 113 21.63 -18.08 -38.56
CA PRO A 113 20.81 -17.83 -37.37
C PRO A 113 21.40 -18.49 -36.13
N LEU A 114 21.46 -17.72 -35.04
CA LEU A 114 21.73 -18.19 -33.69
C LEU A 114 20.38 -18.65 -33.09
N SER A 115 20.20 -19.96 -32.91
CA SER A 115 19.01 -20.52 -32.27
C SER A 115 19.14 -20.39 -30.76
N TYR A 116 18.25 -19.60 -30.17
CA TYR A 116 18.02 -19.49 -28.73
C TYR A 116 17.22 -20.73 -28.31
N ASN A 117 17.77 -21.56 -27.42
CA ASN A 117 17.08 -22.72 -26.87
C ASN A 117 16.44 -22.32 -25.54
N GLU A 118 15.12 -22.49 -25.43
CA GLU A 118 14.31 -22.19 -24.25
C GLU A 118 13.69 -23.51 -23.74
N ASN A 119 13.63 -23.63 -22.41
CA ASN A 119 13.12 -24.74 -21.56
C ASN A 119 14.17 -25.80 -21.15
N GLY A 120 14.23 -26.28 -19.91
CA GLY A 120 13.33 -26.11 -18.76
C GLY A 120 13.94 -26.72 -17.49
N TYR A 121 13.35 -26.37 -16.34
CA TYR A 121 13.64 -26.92 -15.01
C TYR A 121 13.09 -28.35 -14.83
N CYS A 122 13.66 -29.03 -13.83
CA CYS A 122 13.18 -30.18 -13.03
C CYS A 122 13.69 -31.59 -13.36
N ASP A 123 14.60 -32.02 -12.48
CA ASP A 123 14.47 -33.15 -11.53
C ASP A 123 15.05 -34.53 -11.87
N GLU A 124 15.62 -35.11 -10.81
CA GLU A 124 16.34 -36.38 -10.66
C GLU A 124 15.52 -37.60 -11.14
N GLU A 125 16.17 -38.55 -11.82
CA GLU A 125 16.37 -39.94 -11.32
C GLU A 125 16.99 -40.86 -12.40
N GLU A 126 17.75 -41.80 -11.87
CA GLU A 126 18.58 -42.83 -12.48
C GLU A 126 17.76 -43.94 -13.19
N TYR A 127 18.01 -44.21 -14.48
CA TYR A 127 17.78 -45.55 -15.03
C TYR A 127 18.66 -45.84 -16.25
N SER A 128 19.22 -47.04 -16.22
CA SER A 128 20.04 -47.74 -17.20
C SER A 128 19.45 -47.85 -18.61
N GLY A 129 20.32 -47.89 -19.62
CA GLY A 129 20.13 -48.78 -20.77
C GLY A 129 20.38 -48.19 -22.17
N GLU A 130 21.27 -48.86 -22.90
CA GLU A 130 21.35 -48.99 -24.36
C GLU A 130 22.14 -47.98 -25.22
N ILE A 131 23.32 -48.50 -25.57
CA ILE A 131 24.16 -48.30 -26.76
C ILE A 131 23.35 -48.05 -28.03
N ILE A 132 23.64 -46.95 -28.73
CA ILE A 132 23.58 -46.89 -30.19
C ILE A 132 24.87 -46.22 -30.70
N ASP A 133 25.65 -47.03 -31.40
CA ASP A 133 26.81 -46.67 -32.21
C ASP A 133 26.45 -45.66 -33.30
N SER A 134 27.29 -44.65 -33.52
CA SER A 134 27.47 -44.03 -34.83
C SER A 134 28.79 -43.27 -34.89
N ASP A 135 29.77 -44.00 -35.40
CA ASP A 135 31.05 -43.56 -35.92
C ASP A 135 30.84 -42.73 -37.21
N ALA A 136 31.46 -41.56 -37.28
CA ALA A 136 31.62 -40.82 -38.54
C ALA A 136 32.85 -39.90 -38.46
N GLU A 137 33.91 -40.37 -39.10
CA GLU A 137 35.15 -39.65 -39.41
C GLU A 137 34.91 -38.23 -39.92
N SER A 138 35.63 -37.25 -39.36
CA SER A 138 36.21 -36.18 -40.18
C SER A 138 37.37 -35.49 -39.48
N SER A 139 38.54 -36.10 -39.55
CA SER A 139 39.81 -35.40 -39.40
C SER A 139 40.20 -34.79 -40.75
N LEU A 140 40.12 -33.47 -40.88
CA LEU A 140 40.87 -32.75 -41.92
C LEU A 140 41.57 -31.55 -41.28
N SER A 141 42.88 -31.69 -41.18
CA SER A 141 43.84 -30.65 -40.88
C SER A 141 43.83 -29.58 -41.97
N PHE A 142 43.74 -28.32 -41.56
CA PHE A 142 44.24 -27.22 -42.36
C PHE A 142 45.12 -26.37 -41.47
N GLN A 143 46.43 -26.57 -41.63
CA GLN A 143 47.46 -25.68 -41.14
C GLN A 143 47.66 -24.58 -42.21
N PRO A 144 47.31 -23.31 -41.94
CA PRO A 144 47.72 -22.21 -42.79
C PRO A 144 49.16 -21.84 -42.41
N SER A 145 50.07 -21.92 -43.36
CA SER A 145 51.44 -21.42 -43.24
C SER A 145 51.44 -19.91 -43.04
N PHE A 146 51.85 -19.44 -41.85
CA PHE A 146 52.08 -18.03 -41.57
C PHE A 146 53.50 -17.59 -42.03
N PRO A 147 53.66 -16.43 -42.68
CA PRO A 147 54.95 -15.79 -42.84
C PRO A 147 55.38 -15.07 -41.54
N PRO A 148 56.69 -14.90 -41.28
CA PRO A 148 57.18 -14.38 -40.01
C PRO A 148 57.16 -12.83 -39.96
N SER A 149 57.18 -12.31 -38.74
CA SER A 149 57.42 -10.92 -38.32
C SER A 149 56.18 -10.00 -38.14
N THR A 150 55.70 -9.94 -36.89
CA THR A 150 55.05 -8.82 -36.13
C THR A 150 54.12 -9.34 -35.01
N GLN A 151 53.81 -10.65 -34.98
CA GLN A 151 52.86 -11.26 -34.04
C GLN A 151 53.21 -11.09 -32.55
N ASP A 152 54.50 -11.11 -32.16
CA ASP A 152 54.93 -10.95 -30.75
C ASP A 152 54.48 -9.63 -30.11
N LYS A 153 54.35 -8.55 -30.88
CA LYS A 153 53.90 -7.25 -30.34
C LYS A 153 52.39 -7.22 -30.11
N PHE A 154 51.61 -7.85 -31.00
CA PHE A 154 50.16 -7.89 -30.90
C PHE A 154 49.67 -8.79 -29.76
N ASP A 155 50.39 -9.89 -29.46
CA ASP A 155 50.07 -10.73 -28.30
C ASP A 155 50.30 -10.00 -26.97
N ILE A 156 51.39 -9.24 -26.85
CA ILE A 156 51.67 -8.44 -25.65
C ILE A 156 50.62 -7.32 -25.49
N GLU A 157 50.27 -6.61 -26.56
CA GLU A 157 49.23 -5.57 -26.52
C GLU A 157 47.85 -6.13 -26.15
N MET A 158 47.51 -7.34 -26.63
CA MET A 158 46.26 -8.02 -26.28
C MET A 158 46.22 -8.45 -24.81
N ILE A 159 47.34 -8.96 -24.27
CA ILE A 159 47.47 -9.28 -22.84
C ILE A 159 47.34 -8.03 -21.97
N VAL A 160 47.95 -6.91 -22.39
CA VAL A 160 47.82 -5.62 -21.68
C VAL A 160 46.39 -5.11 -21.74
N ALA A 161 45.72 -5.20 -22.89
CA ALA A 161 44.31 -4.81 -23.02
C ALA A 161 43.40 -5.67 -22.11
N ASP A 162 43.62 -6.98 -22.07
CA ASP A 162 42.86 -7.90 -21.21
C ASP A 162 43.09 -7.61 -19.72
N LEU A 163 44.34 -7.32 -19.32
CA LEU A 163 44.66 -6.91 -17.94
C LEU A 163 43.95 -5.59 -17.56
N VAL A 164 43.94 -4.59 -18.44
CA VAL A 164 43.26 -3.31 -18.20
C VAL A 164 41.74 -3.52 -18.09
N ILE A 165 41.15 -4.32 -18.98
CA ILE A 165 39.72 -4.67 -18.92
C ILE A 165 39.41 -5.36 -17.58
N ARG A 166 40.19 -6.37 -17.19
CA ARG A 166 40.02 -7.08 -15.92
C ARG A 166 40.16 -6.19 -14.69
N ASN A 167 41.06 -5.22 -14.73
CA ASN A 167 41.25 -4.29 -13.61
C ASN A 167 40.05 -3.35 -13.47
N VAL A 168 39.51 -2.85 -14.58
CA VAL A 168 38.29 -2.03 -14.59
C VAL A 168 37.06 -2.85 -14.16
N ASP A 169 36.94 -4.10 -14.62
CA ASP A 169 35.88 -5.00 -14.20
C ASP A 169 35.94 -5.28 -12.69
N TYR A 170 37.15 -5.46 -12.14
CA TYR A 170 37.35 -5.62 -10.71
C TYR A 170 36.90 -4.38 -9.93
N ASP A 171 37.29 -3.18 -10.37
CA ASP A 171 36.89 -1.93 -9.73
C ASP A 171 35.37 -1.74 -9.78
N PHE A 172 34.72 -2.10 -10.88
CA PHE A 172 33.26 -2.05 -11.03
C PHE A 172 32.55 -3.00 -10.05
N VAL A 173 32.99 -4.27 -10.00
CA VAL A 173 32.41 -5.27 -9.09
C VAL A 173 32.63 -4.85 -7.63
N LEU A 174 33.77 -4.25 -7.31
CA LEU A 174 34.07 -3.78 -5.95
C LEU A 174 33.14 -2.64 -5.53
N ASP A 175 32.86 -1.67 -6.40
CA ASP A 175 31.90 -0.59 -6.11
C ASP A 175 30.48 -1.13 -5.94
N GLU A 176 30.05 -2.05 -6.81
CA GLU A 176 28.74 -2.72 -6.72
C GLU A 176 28.60 -3.47 -5.39
N LEU A 177 29.64 -4.21 -4.98
CA LEU A 177 29.69 -4.90 -3.67
C LEU A 177 29.56 -3.89 -2.51
N ASN A 178 30.32 -2.79 -2.54
CA ASN A 178 30.26 -1.76 -1.51
C ASN A 178 28.90 -1.07 -1.46
N GLN A 179 28.20 -0.94 -2.58
CA GLN A 179 26.86 -0.37 -2.64
C GLN A 179 25.83 -1.32 -2.04
N VAL A 180 25.89 -2.61 -2.37
CA VAL A 180 25.02 -3.65 -1.81
C VAL A 180 25.26 -3.80 -0.30
N GLU A 181 26.51 -3.76 0.16
CA GLU A 181 26.86 -3.81 1.58
C GLU A 181 26.23 -2.65 2.35
N ARG A 182 26.33 -1.41 1.83
CA ARG A 182 25.67 -0.24 2.43
C ARG A 182 24.15 -0.42 2.53
N GLN A 183 23.52 -0.93 1.47
CA GLN A 183 22.08 -1.20 1.46
C GLN A 183 21.70 -2.31 2.47
N ASN A 184 22.52 -3.36 2.59
CA ASN A 184 22.30 -4.43 3.55
C ASN A 184 22.45 -3.95 5.01
N ASN A 185 23.41 -3.07 5.27
CA ASN A 185 23.56 -2.46 6.57
C ASN A 185 22.36 -1.56 6.92
N GLU A 186 21.85 -0.79 5.94
CA GLU A 186 20.66 0.02 6.13
C GLU A 186 19.40 -0.84 6.35
N SER A 187 19.24 -1.94 5.60
CA SER A 187 18.11 -2.86 5.77
C SER A 187 18.18 -3.59 7.12
N SER A 188 19.37 -4.02 7.54
CA SER A 188 19.61 -4.64 8.85
C SER A 188 19.20 -3.70 9.99
N ARG A 189 19.63 -2.43 9.92
CA ARG A 189 19.23 -1.40 10.90
C ARG A 189 17.72 -1.15 10.91
N LYS A 190 17.07 -1.15 9.74
CA LYS A 190 15.60 -1.01 9.65
C LYS A 190 14.89 -2.19 10.31
N ILE A 191 15.37 -3.42 10.09
CA ILE A 191 14.82 -4.63 10.71
C ILE A 191 14.98 -4.57 12.23
N GLU A 192 16.13 -4.16 12.73
CA GLU A 192 16.38 -4.03 14.17
C GLU A 192 15.46 -2.98 14.82
N LEU A 193 15.30 -1.82 14.19
CA LEU A 193 14.35 -0.79 14.66
C LEU A 193 12.91 -1.30 14.67
N GLN A 194 12.51 -2.05 13.65
CA GLN A 194 11.17 -2.65 13.58
C GLN A 194 10.95 -3.69 14.69
N LYS A 195 11.97 -4.50 15.00
CA LYS A 195 11.92 -5.46 16.12
C LYS A 195 11.79 -4.72 17.46
N SER A 196 12.62 -3.71 17.71
CA SER A 196 12.55 -2.92 18.94
C SER A 196 11.19 -2.22 19.11
N LEU A 197 10.62 -1.68 18.03
CA LEU A 197 9.28 -1.11 18.06
C LEU A 197 8.23 -2.16 18.44
N LEU A 198 8.32 -3.36 17.86
CA LEU A 198 7.42 -4.47 18.17
C LEU A 198 7.53 -4.88 19.64
N ASP A 199 8.75 -4.99 20.18
CA ASP A 199 8.98 -5.31 21.61
C ASP A 199 8.34 -4.26 22.54
N VAL A 200 8.48 -2.97 22.20
CA VAL A 200 7.84 -1.88 22.95
C VAL A 200 6.31 -2.02 22.90
N MET A 201 5.74 -2.22 21.71
CA MET A 201 4.29 -2.40 21.55
C MET A 201 3.77 -3.63 22.31
N GLU A 202 4.51 -4.75 22.30
CA GLU A 202 4.16 -5.95 23.06
C GLU A 202 4.22 -5.71 24.57
N SER A 203 5.22 -4.95 25.04
CA SER A 203 5.33 -4.57 26.45
C SER A 203 4.18 -3.66 26.90
N GLU A 204 3.79 -2.67 26.08
CA GLU A 204 2.64 -1.80 26.35
C GLU A 204 1.34 -2.61 26.38
N ARG A 205 1.16 -3.52 25.42
CA ARG A 205 0.00 -4.43 25.38
C ARG A 205 -0.09 -5.27 26.66
N LEU A 206 1.05 -5.79 27.14
CA LEU A 206 1.09 -6.60 28.36
C LEU A 206 0.76 -5.77 29.61
N ILE A 207 1.28 -4.55 29.71
CA ILE A 207 0.97 -3.61 30.80
C ILE A 207 -0.53 -3.30 30.81
N LEU A 208 -1.10 -2.93 29.67
CA LEU A 208 -2.54 -2.62 29.56
C LEU A 208 -3.42 -3.82 29.92
N LEU A 209 -3.01 -5.03 29.52
CA LEU A 209 -3.74 -6.25 29.85
C LEU A 209 -3.70 -6.54 31.35
N ASN A 210 -2.56 -6.32 32.01
CA ASN A 210 -2.42 -6.46 33.45
C ASN A 210 -3.27 -5.43 34.21
N GLU A 211 -3.22 -4.17 33.77
CA GLU A 211 -4.01 -3.09 34.36
C GLU A 211 -5.52 -3.34 34.21
N ASN A 212 -5.97 -3.81 33.05
CA ASN A 212 -7.37 -4.21 32.85
C ASN A 212 -7.79 -5.35 33.78
N ALA A 213 -6.94 -6.35 33.98
CA ALA A 213 -7.23 -7.42 34.93
C ALA A 213 -7.34 -6.88 36.36
N ARG A 214 -6.40 -6.02 36.77
CA ARG A 214 -6.39 -5.36 38.08
C ARG A 214 -7.65 -4.51 38.31
N LEU A 215 -8.02 -3.69 37.33
CA LEU A 215 -9.26 -2.90 37.37
C LEU A 215 -10.50 -3.79 37.40
N GLY A 216 -10.50 -4.90 36.65
CA GLY A 216 -11.55 -5.91 36.68
C GLY A 216 -11.78 -6.48 38.08
N TYR A 217 -10.70 -6.86 38.79
CA TYR A 217 -10.80 -7.30 40.19
C TYR A 217 -11.34 -6.20 41.10
N LYS A 218 -10.86 -4.96 40.96
CA LYS A 218 -11.33 -3.84 41.78
C LYS A 218 -12.82 -3.54 41.56
N VAL A 219 -13.28 -3.59 40.31
CA VAL A 219 -14.70 -3.43 39.97
C VAL A 219 -15.52 -4.56 40.59
N ALA A 220 -15.07 -5.81 40.49
CA ALA A 220 -15.76 -6.95 41.08
C ALA A 220 -15.92 -6.79 42.62
N THR A 221 -14.85 -6.41 43.32
CA THR A 221 -14.90 -6.15 44.77
C THR A 221 -15.88 -5.02 45.12
N LEU A 222 -15.78 -3.88 44.44
CA LEU A 222 -16.67 -2.74 44.71
C LEU A 222 -18.14 -3.06 44.37
N MET A 223 -18.40 -3.91 43.38
CA MET A 223 -19.74 -4.38 43.06
C MET A 223 -20.32 -5.27 44.16
N GLU A 224 -19.51 -6.15 44.76
CA GLU A 224 -19.92 -7.00 45.87
C GLU A 224 -20.22 -6.17 47.13
N GLU A 225 -19.34 -5.22 47.47
CA GLU A 225 -19.56 -4.28 48.57
C GLU A 225 -20.83 -3.44 48.38
N ASN A 226 -21.06 -2.89 47.18
CA ASN A 226 -22.29 -2.14 46.88
C ASN A 226 -23.55 -3.01 47.04
N LYS A 227 -23.48 -4.28 46.62
CA LYS A 227 -24.58 -5.23 46.79
C LYS A 227 -24.86 -5.48 48.27
N ALA A 228 -23.82 -5.66 49.08
CA ALA A 228 -23.95 -5.83 50.53
C ALA A 228 -24.59 -4.58 51.17
N VAL A 229 -24.04 -3.39 50.93
CA VAL A 229 -24.57 -2.11 51.44
C VAL A 229 -26.02 -1.89 51.01
N SER A 230 -26.37 -2.20 49.76
CA SER A 230 -27.74 -2.12 49.27
C SER A 230 -28.68 -3.05 50.05
N SER A 231 -28.25 -4.28 50.33
CA SER A 231 -29.03 -5.23 51.13
C SER A 231 -29.22 -4.78 52.58
N GLU A 232 -28.18 -4.19 53.21
CA GLU A 232 -28.24 -3.62 54.54
C GLU A 232 -29.17 -2.40 54.61
N SER A 233 -29.09 -1.52 53.60
CA SER A 233 -29.97 -0.36 53.47
C SER A 233 -31.44 -0.77 53.37
N LEU A 234 -31.74 -1.79 52.55
CA LEU A 234 -33.08 -2.36 52.43
C LEU A 234 -33.56 -2.98 53.74
N PHE A 235 -32.69 -3.69 54.46
CA PHE A 235 -33.02 -4.25 55.77
C PHE A 235 -33.36 -3.13 56.78
N MET A 236 -32.52 -2.11 56.87
CA MET A 236 -32.75 -0.99 57.77
C MET A 236 -34.04 -0.25 57.43
N LYS A 237 -34.32 -0.03 56.15
CA LYS A 237 -35.58 0.57 55.68
C LYS A 237 -36.80 -0.23 56.14
N ARG A 238 -36.74 -1.57 56.08
CA ARG A 238 -37.82 -2.43 56.60
C ARG A 238 -37.98 -2.27 58.11
N LYS A 239 -36.87 -2.25 58.86
CA LYS A 239 -36.90 -2.08 60.33
C LYS A 239 -37.47 -0.73 60.75
N VAL A 240 -37.12 0.34 60.05
CA VAL A 240 -37.71 1.67 60.26
C VAL A 240 -39.22 1.65 59.97
N ALA A 241 -39.65 0.98 58.90
CA ALA A 241 -41.08 0.86 58.57
C ALA A 241 -41.86 0.06 59.64
N GLU A 242 -41.29 -1.04 60.15
CA GLU A 242 -41.86 -1.81 61.26
C GLU A 242 -42.02 -0.95 62.52
N LEU A 243 -40.96 -0.23 62.91
CA LEU A 243 -40.99 0.67 64.07
C LEU A 243 -42.01 1.80 63.90
N ALA A 244 -42.10 2.40 62.71
CA ALA A 244 -43.12 3.40 62.41
C ALA A 244 -44.54 2.82 62.56
N GLY A 245 -44.76 1.59 62.13
CA GLY A 245 -46.01 0.86 62.34
C GLY A 245 -46.36 0.66 63.82
N CYS A 246 -45.39 0.25 64.64
CA CYS A 246 -45.57 0.11 66.08
C CYS A 246 -45.95 1.43 66.75
N ILE A 247 -45.28 2.54 66.39
CA ILE A 247 -45.56 3.87 66.95
C ILE A 247 -46.99 4.32 66.59
N LEU A 248 -47.42 4.11 65.35
CA LEU A 248 -48.79 4.43 64.93
C LEU A 248 -49.82 3.62 65.70
N LYS A 249 -49.59 2.32 65.89
CA LYS A 249 -50.47 1.45 66.68
C LYS A 249 -50.56 1.93 68.13
N MET A 250 -49.44 2.25 68.77
CA MET A 250 -49.44 2.79 70.14
C MET A 250 -50.23 4.09 70.27
N ARG A 251 -50.10 4.99 69.29
CA ARG A 251 -50.87 6.25 69.26
C ARG A 251 -52.38 5.98 69.16
N GLU A 252 -52.76 5.03 68.33
CA GLU A 252 -54.16 4.64 68.16
C GLU A 252 -54.71 3.96 69.42
N ASP A 253 -53.97 3.02 70.01
CA ASP A 253 -54.35 2.36 71.27
C ASP A 253 -54.52 3.38 72.41
N HIS A 254 -53.62 4.37 72.50
CA HIS A 254 -53.75 5.46 73.47
C HIS A 254 -55.01 6.31 73.23
N ARG A 255 -55.31 6.63 71.95
CA ARG A 255 -56.51 7.37 71.57
C ARG A 255 -57.78 6.60 71.93
N VAL A 256 -57.83 5.31 71.63
CA VAL A 256 -58.94 4.41 71.99
C VAL A 256 -59.13 4.39 73.50
N CYS A 257 -58.07 4.22 74.28
CA CYS A 257 -58.16 4.22 75.75
C CYS A 257 -58.76 5.52 76.31
N MET A 258 -58.33 6.68 75.78
CA MET A 258 -58.87 7.99 76.20
C MET A 258 -60.36 8.14 75.86
N LEU A 259 -60.78 7.68 74.68
CA LEU A 259 -62.18 7.72 74.26
C LEU A 259 -63.03 6.75 75.08
N SER A 260 -62.54 5.53 75.37
CA SER A 260 -63.25 4.57 76.22
C SER A 260 -63.52 5.14 77.60
N ARG A 261 -62.52 5.75 78.26
CA ARG A 261 -62.73 6.45 79.55
C ARG A 261 -63.77 7.55 79.46
N LYS A 262 -63.73 8.35 78.38
CA LYS A 262 -64.72 9.42 78.20
C LYS A 262 -66.14 8.88 78.00
N ILE A 263 -66.29 7.76 77.30
CA ILE A 263 -67.57 7.07 77.13
C ILE A 263 -68.08 6.56 78.48
N GLU A 264 -67.23 5.92 79.27
CA GLU A 264 -67.57 5.44 80.62
C GLU A 264 -68.04 6.59 81.52
N ASP A 265 -67.32 7.71 81.53
CA ASP A 265 -67.70 8.92 82.29
C ASP A 265 -69.08 9.45 81.85
N LEU A 266 -69.32 9.55 80.54
CA LEU A 266 -70.60 10.03 80.00
C LEU A 266 -71.75 9.06 80.29
N GLN A 267 -71.52 7.75 80.20
CA GLN A 267 -72.50 6.74 80.58
C GLN A 267 -72.86 6.84 82.07
N GLY A 268 -71.87 7.05 82.94
CA GLY A 268 -72.10 7.30 84.37
C GLY A 268 -72.97 8.54 84.62
N GLN A 269 -72.72 9.64 83.91
CA GLN A 269 -73.53 10.86 83.99
C GLN A 269 -74.97 10.63 83.52
N ILE A 270 -75.16 9.94 82.38
CA ILE A 270 -76.50 9.61 81.86
C ILE A 270 -77.27 8.77 82.88
N TYR A 271 -76.64 7.71 83.41
CA TYR A 271 -77.27 6.87 84.42
C TYR A 271 -77.68 7.64 85.68
N GLY A 272 -76.85 8.59 86.13
CA GLY A 272 -77.18 9.50 87.22
C GLY A 272 -78.42 10.33 86.93
N LEU A 273 -78.48 10.98 85.76
CA LEU A 273 -79.61 11.80 85.34
C LEU A 273 -80.90 10.97 85.17
N GLU A 274 -80.82 9.77 84.60
CA GLU A 274 -81.96 8.86 84.46
C GLU A 274 -82.51 8.41 85.82
N LYS A 275 -81.66 8.29 86.83
CA LYS A 275 -82.08 7.97 88.20
C LYS A 275 -82.79 9.14 88.84
N GLU A 276 -82.29 10.37 88.65
CA GLU A 276 -82.93 11.59 89.16
C GLU A 276 -84.29 11.84 88.51
N GLN A 277 -84.43 11.63 87.19
CA GLN A 277 -85.72 11.75 86.50
C GLN A 277 -86.77 10.72 86.95
N ARG A 278 -86.35 9.57 87.46
CA ARG A 278 -87.27 8.51 87.94
C ARG A 278 -87.84 8.77 89.34
N VAL A 279 -87.31 9.76 90.07
CA VAL A 279 -87.72 10.12 91.44
C VAL A 279 -88.70 11.31 91.46
N LEU A 280 -88.85 12.00 90.31
CA LEU A 280 -89.87 13.02 90.05
C LEU A 280 -91.11 12.40 89.42
#